data_AF-A0A2N5A3P2-F1
#
_entry.id   AF-A0A2N5A3P2-F1
#
_cell.length_a   1.000
_cell.length_b   1.000
_cell.length_c   1.000
_cell.angle_alpha   90.00
_cell.angle_beta   90.00
_cell.angle_gamma   90.00
#
_symmetry.space_group_name_H-M   'P 1'
#
loop_
_entity.id
_entity.type
_entity.pdbx_description
1 polymer ?
#
loop_
_entity_poly.entity_id
_entity_poly.type
_entity_poly.pdbx_seq_one_letter_code
_entity_poly.pdbx_strand_id
1 'polypeptide(L)' 'MTITRIDAEARWSDVVIHNQTLYYTGVPANLDADAFEQTANTLAQIDAVLEKQGSDKSRILD' A
#
# COMPACT_ATOMS: atom_id res chain seq x y z
N MET A 1 -2.88 -22.42 4.60
CA MET A 1 -3.27 -20.99 4.56
C MET A 1 -2.09 -20.17 5.00
N THR A 2 -1.27 -19.72 4.05
CA THR A 2 0.00 -19.02 4.31
C THR A 2 -0.23 -17.51 4.33
N ILE A 3 0.46 -16.79 5.20
CA ILE A 3 0.54 -15.33 5.18
C ILE A 3 1.83 -14.96 4.46
N THR A 4 1.73 -14.11 3.44
CA THR A 4 2.90 -13.54 2.75
C THR A 4 3.12 -12.13 3.25
N ARG A 5 4.36 -11.80 3.64
CA ARG A 5 4.79 -10.47 4.10
C ARG A 5 5.86 -9.98 3.13
N ILE A 6 5.68 -8.76 2.62
CA ILE A 6 6.59 -8.14 1.65
C ILE A 6 7.22 -6.93 2.33
N ASP A 7 8.53 -6.77 2.13
CA ASP A 7 9.33 -5.69 2.71
C ASP A 7 9.08 -5.56 4.22
N ALA A 8 9.27 -6.69 4.92
CA ALA A 8 9.04 -6.78 6.36
C ALA A 8 10.24 -6.27 7.15
N GLU A 9 10.01 -5.28 8.00
CA GLU A 9 10.95 -4.77 8.98
C GLU A 9 10.58 -5.22 10.41
N ALA A 10 11.39 -4.81 11.39
CA ALA A 10 11.15 -5.13 12.80
C ALA A 10 9.84 -4.55 13.35
N ARG A 11 9.32 -3.47 12.75
CA ARG A 11 8.11 -2.77 13.21
C ARG A 11 6.86 -3.17 12.42
N TRP A 12 6.96 -3.22 11.09
CA TRP A 12 5.83 -3.51 10.20
C TRP A 12 6.29 -4.22 8.92
N SER A 13 5.33 -4.69 8.12
CA SER A 13 5.55 -5.12 6.73
C SER A 13 4.72 -4.23 5.82
N ASP A 14 5.33 -3.75 4.75
CA ASP A 14 4.67 -2.79 3.85
C ASP A 14 3.39 -3.39 3.29
N VAL A 15 3.47 -4.64 2.80
CA VAL A 15 2.32 -5.36 2.26
C VAL A 15 2.17 -6.71 2.96
N VAL A 16 0.95 -7.03 3.36
CA VAL A 16 0.56 -8.36 3.83
C VAL A 16 -0.50 -8.93 2.90
N ILE A 17 -0.26 -10.14 2.39
CA ILE A 17 -1.23 -10.86 1.54
C ILE A 17 -1.69 -12.10 2.28
N HIS A 18 -3.00 -12.24 2.44
CA HIS A 18 -3.61 -13.44 2.98
C HIS A 18 -4.95 -13.72 2.32
N ASN A 19 -5.17 -14.98 1.93
CA ASN A 19 -6.43 -15.43 1.34
C ASN A 19 -6.95 -14.54 0.20
N GLN A 20 -6.07 -14.17 -0.73
CA GLN A 20 -6.35 -13.29 -1.88
C GLN A 20 -6.74 -11.84 -1.51
N THR A 21 -6.55 -11.42 -0.26
CA THR A 21 -6.70 -10.04 0.21
C THR A 21 -5.33 -9.42 0.49
N LEU A 22 -5.14 -8.20 0.01
CA LEU A 22 -3.95 -7.40 0.23
C LEU A 22 -4.25 -6.34 1.30
N TYR A 23 -3.39 -6.25 2.32
CA TYR A 23 -3.42 -5.24 3.37
C TYR A 23 -2.19 -4.33 3.20
N TYR A 24 -2.42 -3.01 3.20
CA TYR A 24 -1.39 -1.99 3.00
C TYR A 24 -1.70 -0.75 3.82
N THR A 25 -0.67 0.00 4.23
CA THR A 25 -0.80 1.32 4.86
C THR A 25 0.01 2.33 4.06
N GLY A 26 -0.65 3.32 3.47
CA GLY A 26 0.01 4.44 2.81
C GLY A 26 0.29 5.57 3.79
N VAL A 27 1.51 6.13 3.75
CA VAL A 27 1.88 7.31 4.53
C VAL A 27 2.52 8.37 3.62
N PRO A 28 2.30 9.67 3.87
CA PRO A 28 2.97 10.71 3.10
C PRO A 28 4.49 10.61 3.20
N ALA A 29 5.17 10.64 2.05
CA ALA A 29 6.63 10.70 1.99
C ALA A 29 7.17 12.15 2.01
N ASN A 30 6.34 13.11 1.62
CA ASN A 30 6.65 14.54 1.50
C ASN A 30 6.03 15.33 2.66
N LEU A 31 6.72 15.33 3.81
CA LEU A 31 6.16 15.85 5.06
C LEU A 31 5.87 17.37 5.05
N ASP A 32 6.58 18.13 4.23
CA ASP A 32 6.39 19.59 4.11
C ASP A 32 5.31 19.98 3.10
N ALA A 33 4.76 19.02 2.35
CA ALA A 33 3.76 19.25 1.33
C ALA A 33 2.36 19.48 1.93
N ASP A 34 1.48 20.11 1.15
CA ASP A 34 0.11 20.34 1.59
C ASP A 34 -0.74 19.05 1.53
N ALA A 35 -1.97 19.14 2.04
CA ALA A 35 -2.88 18.00 2.10
C ALA A 35 -3.20 17.40 0.72
N PHE A 36 -3.29 18.23 -0.33
CA PHE A 36 -3.58 17.75 -1.68
C PHE A 36 -2.40 16.97 -2.23
N GLU A 37 -1.20 17.52 -2.12
CA GLU A 37 0.03 16.89 -2.61
C GLU A 37 0.35 15.60 -1.85
N GLN A 38 0.19 15.59 -0.53
CA GLN A 38 0.37 14.37 0.27
C GLN A 38 -0.63 13.28 -0.12
N THR A 39 -1.90 13.65 -0.34
CA THR A 39 -2.93 12.69 -0.76
C THR A 39 -2.64 12.13 -2.15
N ALA A 40 -2.33 12.99 -3.11
CA ALA A 40 -2.03 12.58 -4.48
C ALA A 40 -0.81 11.65 -4.53
N ASN A 41 0.24 11.95 -3.77
CA ASN A 41 1.43 11.12 -3.68
C ASN A 41 1.11 9.75 -3.04
N THR A 42 0.35 9.75 -1.93
CA THR A 42 -0.04 8.52 -1.24
C THR A 42 -0.89 7.62 -2.15
N LEU A 43 -1.83 8.19 -2.91
CA LEU A 43 -2.61 7.44 -3.90
C LEU A 43 -1.73 6.84 -5.01
N ALA A 44 -0.73 7.59 -5.49
CA ALA A 44 0.23 7.07 -6.48
C ALA A 44 1.08 5.92 -5.92
N GLN A 45 1.47 5.99 -4.63
CA GLN A 45 2.16 4.88 -3.96
C GLN A 45 1.26 3.64 -3.86
N ILE A 46 -0.02 3.81 -3.51
CA ILE A 46 -1.00 2.71 -3.46
C ILE A 46 -1.12 2.05 -4.83
N ASP A 47 -1.29 2.83 -5.91
CA ASP A 47 -1.38 2.30 -7.28
C ASP A 47 -0.13 1.47 -7.62
N ALA A 48 1.08 1.99 -7.35
CA ALA A 48 2.32 1.28 -7.62
C ALA A 48 2.49 -0.01 -6.79
N VAL A 49 2.02 -0.03 -5.55
CA VAL A 49 2.04 -1.22 -4.68
C VAL A 49 1.08 -2.29 -5.20
N LEU A 50 -0.14 -1.91 -5.57
CA LEU A 50 -1.14 -2.83 -6.11
C LEU A 50 -0.63 -3.47 -7.42
N GLU A 51 -0.10 -2.66 -8.34
CA GLU A 51 0.44 -3.15 -9.62
C GLU A 51 1.57 -4.16 -9.43
N LYS A 52 2.50 -3.90 -8.50
CA LYS A 52 3.59 -4.84 -8.16
C LYS A 52 3.09 -6.20 -7.68
N GLN A 53 1.88 -6.27 -7.12
CA GLN A 53 1.25 -7.50 -6.65
C GLN A 53 0.20 -8.07 -7.61
N GLY A 54 0.10 -7.53 -8.82
CA GLY A 54 -0.87 -8.00 -9.83
C GLY A 54 -2.32 -7.62 -9.52
N SER A 55 -2.53 -6.57 -8.73
CA SER A 55 -3.84 -5.95 -8.47
C SER A 55 -3.86 -4.53 -9.07
N ASP A 56 -4.99 -3.85 -8.92
CA ASP A 56 -5.17 -2.45 -9.30
C ASP A 56 -6.26 -1.79 -8.45
N LYS A 57 -6.40 -0.47 -8.55
CA LYS A 57 -7.33 0.31 -7.73
C LYS A 57 -8.81 -0.02 -7.93
N SER A 58 -9.20 -0.63 -9.05
CA SER A 58 -10.58 -1.10 -9.26
C SER A 58 -10.96 -2.27 -8.36
N ARG A 59 -9.99 -2.87 -7.66
CA ARG A 59 -10.16 -4.01 -6.75
C ARG A 59 -10.07 -3.64 -5.27
N ILE A 60 -10.02 -2.34 -4.95
CA ILE A 60 -10.08 -1.86 -3.56
C ILE A 60 -11.47 -2.19 -2.98
N LEU A 61 -11.49 -2.62 -1.72
CA LEU A 61 -12.70 -2.97 -0.98
C LEU A 61 -13.26 -1.74 -0.24
N ASP A 62 -14.58 -1.69 -0.06
CA ASP A 62 -15.29 -0.66 0.72
C ASP A 62 -15.38 -0.96 2.23
#